data_AF-A0A2P8VZW2-F1
#
_entry.id   AF-A0A2P8VZW2-F1
#
_cell.length_a   1.000
_cell.length_b   1.000
_cell.length_c   1.000
_cell.angle_alpha   90.00
_cell.angle_beta   90.00
_cell.angle_gamma   90.00
#
_symmetry.space_group_name_H-M   'P 1'
#
loop_
_entity.id
_entity.type
_entity.pdbx_description
1 polymer ?
#
loop_
_entity_poly.entity_id
_entity_poly.type
_entity_poly.pdbx_seq_one_letter_code
_entity_poly.pdbx_strand_id
1 'polypeptide(L)'
;PWGLRIDSTHRIPPYNDLTQYPDSIRFHPLFLYESLWNFLGFAVIFWVSRRFQKQLKPGDIALCYLIWYPLGRFFIEFLRTDSWFFPGTPFNVVHVLSAIAVLVGAIGLYWRHRPGASSQEMS
;
A
#
# COMPACT_ATOMS: atom_id res chain seq x y z
N PRO A 1 13.06 3.59 -23.37
CA PRO A 1 12.08 4.03 -22.35
C PRO A 1 11.14 2.87 -21.98
N TRP A 2 10.95 2.63 -20.67
CA TRP A 2 10.12 1.57 -20.10
C TRP A 2 8.61 1.86 -20.26
N GLY A 3 7.76 0.83 -20.26
CA GLY A 3 6.31 0.93 -20.31
C GLY A 3 5.65 0.12 -21.44
N LEU A 4 4.39 -0.24 -21.25
CA LEU A 4 3.60 -1.04 -22.17
C LEU A 4 3.09 -0.19 -23.33
N ARG A 5 3.23 -0.70 -24.56
CA ARG A 5 2.55 -0.14 -25.74
C ARG A 5 1.20 -0.82 -25.89
N ILE A 6 0.16 -0.01 -26.02
CA ILE A 6 -1.21 -0.46 -26.26
C ILE A 6 -1.61 0.16 -27.59
N ASP A 7 -2.00 -0.65 -28.58
CA ASP A 7 -2.48 -0.13 -29.86
C ASP A 7 -3.70 0.75 -29.64
N SER A 8 -3.76 1.86 -30.36
CA SER A 8 -4.85 2.85 -30.27
C SER A 8 -6.26 2.27 -30.38
N THR A 9 -6.44 1.20 -31.15
CA THR A 9 -7.72 0.48 -31.33
C THR A 9 -8.22 -0.21 -30.07
N HIS A 10 -7.35 -0.49 -29.11
CA HIS A 10 -7.68 -1.17 -27.85
C HIS A 10 -7.69 -0.21 -26.64
N ARG A 11 -7.54 1.11 -26.87
CA ARG A 11 -7.55 2.11 -25.80
C ARG A 11 -8.99 2.55 -25.48
N ILE A 12 -9.28 2.72 -24.19
CA ILE A 12 -10.56 3.27 -23.71
C ILE A 12 -10.50 4.80 -23.60
N PRO A 13 -11.61 5.54 -23.74
CA PRO A 13 -11.63 6.98 -23.51
C PRO A 13 -11.13 7.36 -22.09
N PRO A 14 -10.35 8.44 -21.93
CA PRO A 14 -9.89 9.42 -22.94
C PRO A 14 -8.60 9.00 -23.68
N TYR A 15 -8.02 7.83 -23.36
CA TYR A 15 -6.73 7.39 -23.90
C TYR A 15 -6.75 6.98 -25.37
N ASN A 16 -7.93 6.92 -26.00
CA ASN A 16 -8.12 6.68 -27.42
C ASN A 16 -7.94 7.95 -28.28
N ASP A 17 -7.85 9.14 -27.66
CA ASP A 17 -7.58 10.37 -28.38
C ASP A 17 -6.08 10.46 -28.76
N LEU A 18 -5.79 10.28 -30.04
CA LEU A 18 -4.43 10.32 -30.58
C LEU A 18 -3.78 11.71 -30.54
N THR A 19 -4.57 12.78 -30.41
CA THR A 19 -4.05 14.15 -30.29
C THR A 19 -3.41 14.38 -28.93
N GLN A 20 -4.00 13.81 -27.88
CA GLN A 20 -3.49 13.89 -26.51
C GLN A 20 -2.56 12.71 -26.17
N TYR A 21 -2.84 11.52 -26.71
CA TYR A 21 -2.13 10.28 -26.45
C TYR A 21 -1.63 9.67 -27.77
N PRO A 22 -0.47 10.12 -28.30
CA PRO A 22 0.05 9.63 -29.56
C PRO A 22 0.31 8.12 -29.52
N ASP A 23 0.30 7.47 -30.67
CA ASP A 23 0.42 6.01 -30.74
C ASP A 23 1.76 5.50 -30.15
N SER A 24 2.80 6.34 -30.17
CA SER A 24 4.10 6.07 -29.56
C SER A 24 4.14 6.12 -28.03
N ILE A 25 3.05 6.55 -27.35
CA ILE A 25 3.00 6.68 -25.90
C ILE A 25 3.17 5.31 -25.21
N ARG A 26 3.72 5.31 -24.00
CA ARG A 26 3.89 4.12 -23.18
C ARG A 26 3.16 4.28 -21.87
N PHE A 27 2.44 3.26 -21.46
CA PHE A 27 1.68 3.21 -20.22
C PHE A 27 2.49 2.50 -19.13
N HIS A 28 2.33 2.94 -17.89
CA HIS A 28 2.92 2.25 -16.74
C HIS A 28 2.21 0.90 -16.53
N PRO A 29 2.95 -0.22 -16.41
CA PRO A 29 2.34 -1.54 -16.17
C PRO A 29 1.90 -1.66 -14.71
N LEU A 30 0.83 -0.97 -14.34
CA LEU A 30 0.38 -0.87 -12.95
C LEU A 30 0.10 -2.24 -12.34
N PHE A 31 -0.50 -3.16 -13.09
CA PHE A 31 -0.73 -4.55 -12.69
C PHE A 31 0.55 -5.29 -12.28
N LEU A 32 1.68 -5.02 -12.95
CA LEU A 32 2.95 -5.61 -12.58
C LEU A 32 3.42 -5.07 -11.23
N TYR A 33 3.29 -3.77 -11.01
CA TYR A 33 3.66 -3.16 -9.73
C TYR A 33 2.77 -3.65 -8.59
N GLU A 34 1.45 -3.75 -8.82
CA GLU A 34 0.51 -4.30 -7.85
C GLU A 34 0.80 -5.76 -7.51
N SER A 35 1.06 -6.61 -8.51
CA SER A 35 1.37 -8.03 -8.28
C SER A 35 2.68 -8.22 -7.53
N LEU A 36 3.73 -7.48 -7.89
CA LEU A 36 5.00 -7.47 -7.16
C LEU A 36 4.82 -7.00 -5.71
N TRP A 37 4.01 -5.97 -5.48
CA TRP A 37 3.72 -5.47 -4.15
C TRP A 37 2.96 -6.47 -3.28
N ASN A 38 1.96 -7.14 -3.87
CA ASN A 38 1.21 -8.21 -3.20
C ASN A 38 2.13 -9.39 -2.86
N PHE A 39 2.99 -9.79 -3.79
CA PHE A 39 3.94 -10.87 -3.57
C PHE A 39 4.95 -10.52 -2.47
N LEU A 40 5.48 -9.29 -2.48
CA LEU A 40 6.38 -8.80 -1.44
C LEU A 40 5.68 -8.76 -0.08
N GLY A 41 4.43 -8.31 -0.04
CA GLY A 41 3.63 -8.30 1.19
C GLY A 41 3.38 -9.66 1.77
N PHE A 42 3.02 -10.61 0.91
CA PHE A 42 2.90 -12.01 1.30
C PHE A 42 4.23 -12.53 1.85
N ALA A 43 5.35 -12.32 1.14
CA ALA A 43 6.66 -12.78 1.58
C ALA A 43 7.07 -12.19 2.94
N VAL A 44 6.88 -10.88 3.14
CA VAL A 44 7.23 -10.19 4.38
C VAL A 44 6.34 -10.65 5.54
N ILE A 45 5.02 -10.65 5.36
CA ILE A 45 4.08 -11.07 6.43
C ILE A 45 4.29 -12.54 6.76
N PHE A 46 4.50 -13.40 5.77
CA PHE A 46 4.78 -14.81 5.97
C PHE A 46 6.11 -15.02 6.71
N TRP A 47 7.16 -14.28 6.34
CA TRP A 47 8.44 -14.32 7.03
C TRP A 47 8.31 -13.85 8.49
N VAL A 48 7.59 -12.75 8.75
CA VAL A 48 7.29 -12.26 10.11
C VAL A 48 6.51 -13.31 10.90
N SER A 49 5.49 -13.91 10.30
CA SER A 49 4.68 -14.96 10.91
C SER A 49 5.52 -16.15 11.36
N ARG A 50 6.46 -16.60 10.52
CA ARG A 50 7.41 -17.68 10.83
C ARG A 50 8.44 -17.27 11.88
N ARG A 51 9.02 -16.07 11.75
CA ARG A 51 10.14 -15.61 12.58
C ARG A 51 9.71 -15.27 14.01
N PHE A 52 8.50 -14.74 14.17
CA PHE A 52 7.95 -14.26 15.44
C PHE A 52 6.78 -15.12 15.94
N GLN A 53 6.61 -16.33 15.42
CA GLN A 53 5.49 -17.24 15.77
C GLN A 53 5.25 -17.37 17.28
N LYS A 54 6.32 -17.40 18.09
CA LYS A 54 6.22 -17.52 19.56
C LYS A 54 5.78 -16.24 20.29
N GLN A 55 5.94 -15.09 19.63
CA GLN A 55 5.66 -13.77 20.21
C GLN A 55 4.34 -13.21 19.68
N LEU A 56 3.96 -13.57 18.45
CA LEU A 56 2.74 -13.09 17.79
C LEU A 56 1.48 -13.56 18.52
N LYS A 57 0.61 -12.59 18.83
CA LYS A 57 -0.71 -12.79 19.39
C LYS A 57 -1.75 -12.88 18.26
N PRO A 58 -2.88 -13.56 18.48
CA PRO A 58 -3.99 -13.57 17.51
C PRO A 58 -4.35 -12.14 17.08
N GLY A 59 -4.36 -11.86 15.78
CA GLY A 59 -4.63 -10.52 15.22
C GLY A 59 -3.40 -9.66 14.91
N ASP A 60 -2.18 -10.03 15.33
CA ASP A 60 -0.98 -9.27 14.95
C ASP A 60 -0.71 -9.34 13.44
N ILE A 61 -1.00 -10.48 12.81
CA ILE A 61 -0.90 -10.64 11.36
C ILE A 61 -1.87 -9.69 10.64
N ALA A 62 -3.07 -9.48 11.19
CA ALA A 62 -4.03 -8.54 10.64
C ALA A 62 -3.54 -7.08 10.79
N LEU A 63 -2.91 -6.74 11.92
CA LEU A 63 -2.28 -5.42 12.10
C LEU A 63 -1.08 -5.22 11.15
N CYS A 64 -0.25 -6.24 10.94
CA CYS A 64 0.82 -6.19 9.94
C CYS A 64 0.26 -5.97 8.54
N TYR A 65 -0.84 -6.64 8.19
CA TYR A 65 -1.53 -6.42 6.92
C TYR A 65 -2.13 -5.01 6.82
N LEU A 66 -2.69 -4.50 7.92
CA LEU A 66 -3.24 -3.13 8.01
C LEU A 66 -2.16 -2.07 7.81
N ILE A 67 -0.90 -2.35 8.15
CA ILE A 67 0.24 -1.48 7.85
C ILE A 67 0.70 -1.67 6.41
N TRP A 68 0.78 -2.92 5.94
CA TRP A 68 1.36 -3.24 4.63
C TRP A 68 0.50 -2.76 3.44
N TYR A 69 -0.81 -2.97 3.52
CA TYR A 69 -1.74 -2.63 2.45
C TYR A 69 -1.73 -1.11 2.10
N PRO A 70 -1.87 -0.18 3.07
CA PRO A 70 -1.81 1.26 2.78
C PRO A 70 -0.44 1.73 2.31
N LEU A 71 0.66 1.07 2.69
CA LEU A 71 1.98 1.39 2.12
C LEU A 71 1.98 1.18 0.59
N GLY A 72 1.40 0.09 0.12
CA GLY A 72 1.24 -0.16 -1.33
C GLY A 72 0.36 0.88 -1.99
N ARG A 73 -0.77 1.22 -1.35
CA ARG A 73 -1.67 2.28 -1.84
C ARG A 73 -0.97 3.62 -1.94
N PHE A 74 -0.12 3.98 -0.99
CA PHE A 74 0.66 5.21 -1.04
C PHE A 74 1.58 5.26 -2.28
N PHE A 75 2.30 4.18 -2.57
CA PHE A 75 3.16 4.12 -3.77
C PHE A 75 2.36 4.10 -5.08
N ILE A 76 1.29 3.32 -5.15
CA ILE A 76 0.45 3.21 -6.35
C ILE A 76 -0.28 4.52 -6.64
N GLU A 77 -0.77 5.21 -5.61
CA GLU A 77 -1.43 6.50 -5.75
C GLU A 77 -0.46 7.58 -6.25
N PHE A 78 0.81 7.54 -5.84
CA PHE A 78 1.83 8.44 -6.38
C PHE A 78 2.03 8.28 -7.90
N LEU A 79 1.80 7.08 -8.44
CA LEU A 79 1.84 6.83 -9.89
C LEU A 79 0.54 7.23 -10.60
N ARG A 80 -0.55 7.49 -9.87
CA ARG A 80 -1.84 7.89 -10.45
C ARG A 80 -1.93 9.40 -10.60
N THR A 81 -2.04 9.84 -11.85
CA THR A 81 -2.28 11.24 -12.20
C THR A 81 -3.72 11.70 -11.96
N ASP A 82 -4.66 10.78 -11.72
CA ASP A 82 -6.10 11.00 -11.50
C ASP A 82 -6.50 10.82 -10.02
N SER A 83 -5.66 11.33 -9.14
CA SER A 83 -5.81 11.26 -7.69
C SER A 83 -7.02 12.07 -7.17
N TRP A 84 -7.75 11.51 -6.20
CA TRP A 84 -8.84 12.23 -5.52
C TRP A 84 -8.29 13.12 -4.41
N PHE A 85 -8.37 14.44 -4.63
CA PHE A 85 -7.97 15.45 -3.65
C PHE A 85 -9.17 15.97 -2.86
N PHE A 86 -8.92 16.34 -1.61
CA PHE A 86 -9.92 17.07 -0.83
C PHE A 86 -10.20 18.44 -1.48
N PRO A 87 -11.48 18.83 -1.68
CA PRO A 87 -11.84 20.09 -2.31
C PRO A 87 -11.14 21.28 -1.63
N GLY A 88 -10.41 22.09 -2.40
CA GLY A 88 -9.72 23.29 -1.89
C GLY A 88 -8.43 23.02 -1.11
N THR A 89 -7.90 21.79 -1.11
CA THR A 89 -6.62 21.48 -0.47
C THR A 89 -5.71 20.63 -1.38
N PRO A 90 -4.38 20.68 -1.20
CA PRO A 90 -3.45 19.83 -1.93
C PRO A 90 -3.38 18.38 -1.38
N PHE A 91 -4.22 18.02 -0.42
CA PHE A 91 -4.14 16.72 0.25
C PHE A 91 -4.92 15.64 -0.52
N ASN A 92 -4.19 14.60 -0.93
CA ASN A 92 -4.77 13.39 -1.49
C ASN A 92 -5.41 12.54 -0.37
N VAL A 93 -6.67 12.14 -0.58
CA VAL A 93 -7.46 11.36 0.40
C VAL A 93 -6.81 10.02 0.71
N VAL A 94 -6.30 9.32 -0.30
CA VAL A 94 -5.63 8.01 -0.19
C VAL A 94 -4.35 8.14 0.63
N HIS A 95 -3.57 9.21 0.47
CA HIS A 95 -2.37 9.44 1.29
C HIS A 95 -2.71 9.63 2.77
N VAL A 96 -3.73 10.44 3.07
CA VAL A 96 -4.17 10.67 4.45
C VAL A 96 -4.69 9.37 5.09
N LEU A 97 -5.56 8.64 4.38
CA LEU A 97 -6.10 7.38 4.87
C LEU A 97 -4.99 6.33 5.07
N SER A 98 -4.03 6.28 4.16
CA SER A 98 -2.89 5.38 4.25
C SER A 98 -2.03 5.68 5.47
N ALA A 99 -1.74 6.96 5.71
CA ALA A 99 -0.99 7.40 6.89
C ALA A 99 -1.72 7.04 8.20
N ILE A 100 -3.02 7.29 8.28
CA ILE A 100 -3.84 6.93 9.45
C ILE A 100 -3.81 5.43 9.70
N ALA A 101 -4.02 4.60 8.66
CA ALA A 101 -4.04 3.16 8.80
C ALA A 101 -2.68 2.59 9.27
N VAL A 102 -1.57 3.11 8.73
CA VAL A 102 -0.21 2.75 9.18
C VAL A 102 0.01 3.14 10.64
N LEU A 103 -0.37 4.36 11.03
CA LEU A 103 -0.21 4.84 12.41
C LEU A 103 -1.03 4.00 13.40
N VAL A 104 -2.30 3.74 13.10
CA VAL A 104 -3.18 2.92 13.93
C VAL A 104 -2.64 1.49 14.06
N GLY A 105 -2.21 0.89 12.95
CA GLY A 105 -1.62 -0.45 12.96
C GLY A 105 -0.34 -0.51 13.79
N ALA A 106 0.56 0.47 13.63
CA ALA A 106 1.83 0.55 14.34
C ALA A 106 1.65 0.78 15.84
N ILE A 107 0.77 1.71 16.23
CA ILE A 107 0.43 1.98 17.64
C ILE A 107 -0.21 0.73 18.26
N GLY A 108 -1.14 0.08 17.53
CA GLY A 108 -1.77 -1.17 17.96
C GLY A 108 -0.75 -2.27 18.24
N LEU A 109 0.19 -2.51 17.32
CA LEU A 109 1.28 -3.48 17.54
C LEU A 109 2.16 -3.09 18.73
N TYR A 110 2.58 -1.82 18.81
CA TYR A 110 3.42 -1.34 19.90
C TYR A 110 2.76 -1.51 21.28
N TRP A 111 1.48 -1.13 21.42
CA TRP A 111 0.75 -1.31 22.69
C TRP A 111 0.55 -2.77 23.06
N ARG A 112 0.33 -3.66 22.09
CA ARG A 112 0.16 -5.09 22.34
C ARG A 112 1.45 -5.79 22.78
N HIS A 113 2.59 -5.26 22.35
CA HIS A 113 3.92 -5.83 22.61
C HIS A 113 4.78 -5.00 23.57
N ARG A 114 4.20 -3.98 24.22
CA ARG A 114 4.90 -3.18 25.22
C ARG A 114 5.43 -4.09 26.35
N PRO A 115 6.74 -4.06 26.65
CA PRO A 115 7.26 -4.75 27.82
C PRO A 115 6.87 -3.97 29.08
N GLY A 116 5.84 -4.42 29.80
CA GLY A 116 5.56 -3.91 31.14
C GLY A 116 4.11 -3.97 31.62
N ALA A 117 3.81 -4.98 32.45
CA ALA A 117 3.00 -4.86 33.68
C ALA A 117 3.04 -6.15 34.53
N SER A 118 4.18 -6.84 34.63
CA SER A 118 4.29 -8.11 35.38
C SER A 118 5.51 -8.14 36.32
N SER A 119 5.79 -7.03 37.02
CA SER A 119 6.89 -6.97 37.99
C SER A 119 6.57 -6.14 39.24
N GLN A 120 5.29 -5.94 39.59
CA GLN A 120 4.91 -5.16 40.79
C GLN A 120 4.18 -5.97 41.89
N GLU A 121 4.13 -7.30 41.83
CA GLU A 121 3.45 -8.13 42.87
C GLU A 121 4.42 -8.95 43.75
N MET A 122 5.73 -8.69 43.73
CA MET A 122 6.69 -9.38 44.60
C MET A 122 7.61 -8.40 45.35
N SER A 123 7.01 -7.54 46.19
CA SER A 123 7.71 -6.81 47.25
C SER A 123 6.92 -6.86 48.54
#